data_AF-A0A1H4FVJ1-F1
#
_entry.id   AF-A0A1H4FVJ1-F1
#
_cell.length_a   1.000
_cell.length_b   1.000
_cell.length_c   1.000
_cell.angle_alpha   90.00
_cell.angle_beta   90.00
_cell.angle_gamma   90.00
#
_symmetry.space_group_name_H-M   'P 1'
#
loop_
_entity.id
_entity.type
_entity.pdbx_description
1 polymer ?
#
loop_
_entity_poly.entity_id
_entity_poly.type
_entity_poly.pdbx_seq_one_letter_code
_entity_poly.pdbx_strand_id
1 'polypeptide(L)'
;MKSIKKGNIVKFHTPLPNENPNQLYVVLQVIEDDERPRADIQALNTGLSFPPVNTVRFDDLQEVEVNTNELIGHKVTINKSDYSQVEGRVIKVSEQKIEVNLSNGVHGVETNVWLTIVDNDGVEHVGTLFVIPA
;
A
#
# COMPACT_ATOMS: atom_id res chain seq x y z
N MET A 1 -0.30 -20.63 -8.88
CA MET A 1 -1.11 -20.10 -7.76
C MET A 1 -0.98 -18.59 -7.76
N LYS A 2 -2.06 -17.84 -7.48
CA LYS A 2 -1.96 -16.40 -7.19
C LYS A 2 -1.02 -16.24 -5.98
N SER A 3 0.02 -15.44 -6.11
CA SER A 3 1.05 -15.27 -5.08
C SER A 3 0.68 -14.11 -4.15
N ILE A 4 -0.43 -14.24 -3.41
CA ILE A 4 -0.77 -13.27 -2.38
C ILE A 4 0.25 -13.36 -1.25
N LYS A 5 0.88 -12.23 -0.93
CA LYS A 5 1.88 -12.08 0.11
C LYS A 5 1.46 -10.99 1.09
N LYS A 6 2.04 -11.02 2.30
CA LYS A 6 1.91 -9.94 3.27
C LYS A 6 2.29 -8.60 2.63
N GLY A 7 1.49 -7.56 2.92
CA GLY A 7 1.68 -6.21 2.43
C GLY A 7 0.98 -5.91 1.10
N ASN A 8 0.50 -6.94 0.37
CA ASN A 8 -0.27 -6.70 -0.85
C ASN A 8 -1.55 -5.91 -0.58
N ILE A 9 -1.91 -5.06 -1.54
CA ILE A 9 -3.23 -4.44 -1.62
C ILE A 9 -4.14 -5.35 -2.45
N VAL A 10 -5.26 -5.72 -1.87
CA VAL A 10 -6.23 -6.64 -2.47
C VAL A 10 -7.64 -6.07 -2.40
N LYS A 11 -8.53 -6.63 -3.21
CA LYS A 11 -9.98 -6.49 -3.09
C LYS A 11 -10.64 -7.84 -3.34
N PHE A 12 -11.91 -7.97 -3.01
CA PHE A 12 -12.68 -9.14 -3.43
C PHE A 12 -12.87 -9.14 -4.95
N HIS A 13 -12.75 -10.30 -5.59
CA HIS A 13 -13.06 -10.43 -7.02
C HIS A 13 -14.56 -10.60 -7.27
N THR A 14 -15.31 -11.08 -6.27
CA THR A 14 -16.77 -11.24 -6.30
C THR A 14 -17.37 -10.69 -5.01
N PRO A 15 -17.52 -9.36 -4.89
CA PRO A 15 -18.18 -8.74 -3.75
C PRO A 15 -19.67 -9.09 -3.73
N LEU A 16 -20.29 -9.08 -2.54
CA LEU A 16 -21.73 -9.23 -2.39
C LEU A 16 -22.48 -8.00 -2.94
N PRO A 17 -23.78 -8.11 -3.27
CA PRO A 17 -24.54 -7.03 -3.90
C PRO A 17 -24.58 -5.71 -3.10
N ASN A 18 -24.41 -5.77 -1.79
CA ASN A 18 -24.43 -4.64 -0.87
C ASN A 18 -23.02 -4.21 -0.39
N GLU A 19 -21.96 -4.83 -0.91
CA GLU A 19 -20.58 -4.46 -0.59
C GLU A 19 -20.04 -3.44 -1.61
N ASN A 20 -19.08 -2.61 -1.16
CA ASN A 20 -18.38 -1.70 -2.05
C ASN A 20 -17.34 -2.51 -2.88
N PRO A 21 -17.49 -2.61 -4.22
CA PRO A 21 -16.59 -3.39 -5.07
C PRO A 21 -15.17 -2.78 -5.18
N ASN A 22 -15.01 -1.53 -4.76
CA ASN A 22 -13.73 -0.81 -4.75
C ASN A 22 -13.10 -0.74 -3.36
N GLN A 23 -13.67 -1.43 -2.36
CA GLN A 23 -13.07 -1.50 -1.03
C GLN A 23 -11.71 -2.21 -1.12
N LEU A 24 -10.66 -1.50 -0.71
CA LEU A 24 -9.30 -2.03 -0.66
C LEU A 24 -8.99 -2.56 0.73
N TYR A 25 -8.14 -3.58 0.75
CA TYR A 25 -7.64 -4.21 1.96
C TYR A 25 -6.14 -4.40 1.84
N VAL A 26 -5.44 -4.37 2.98
CA VAL A 26 -4.05 -4.81 3.07
C VAL A 26 -4.00 -6.22 3.64
N VAL A 27 -3.15 -7.08 3.07
CA VAL A 27 -2.85 -8.41 3.61
C VAL A 27 -1.88 -8.27 4.78
N LEU A 28 -2.34 -8.58 5.99
CA LEU A 28 -1.51 -8.51 7.21
C LEU A 28 -0.68 -9.78 7.41
N GLN A 29 -1.25 -10.93 7.08
CA GLN A 29 -0.64 -12.24 7.26
C GLN A 29 -1.18 -13.23 6.24
N VAL A 30 -0.30 -14.12 5.76
CA VAL A 30 -0.66 -15.32 5.03
C VAL A 30 -0.68 -16.49 6.00
N ILE A 31 -1.76 -17.26 5.95
CA ILE A 31 -1.95 -18.51 6.70
C ILE A 31 -1.83 -19.63 5.68
N GLU A 32 -0.62 -20.21 5.63
CA GLU A 32 -0.31 -21.32 4.74
C GLU A 32 -1.00 -22.59 5.24
N ASP A 33 -1.98 -23.03 4.45
CA ASP A 33 -2.75 -24.25 4.63
C ASP A 33 -2.82 -24.87 3.23
N ASP A 34 -2.14 -26.00 3.03
CA ASP A 34 -1.89 -26.58 1.71
C ASP A 34 -3.19 -26.85 0.93
N GLU A 35 -4.29 -27.11 1.62
CA GLU A 35 -5.60 -27.33 1.00
C GLU A 35 -6.44 -26.06 0.87
N ARG A 36 -6.27 -25.09 1.78
CA ARG A 36 -7.15 -23.91 1.90
C ARG A 36 -6.39 -22.66 2.36
N PRO A 37 -5.52 -22.09 1.51
CA PRO A 37 -4.74 -20.92 1.86
C PRO A 37 -5.65 -19.74 2.20
N ARG A 38 -5.32 -19.06 3.31
CA ARG A 38 -6.10 -17.95 3.86
C ARG A 38 -5.21 -16.75 4.14
N ALA A 39 -5.82 -15.57 4.15
CA ALA A 39 -5.15 -14.33 4.53
C ALA A 39 -5.96 -13.63 5.63
N ASP A 40 -5.24 -13.04 6.59
CA ASP A 40 -5.80 -11.98 7.41
C ASP A 40 -5.68 -10.66 6.66
N ILE A 41 -6.81 -10.01 6.44
CA ILE A 41 -6.90 -8.75 5.70
C ILE A 41 -7.52 -7.66 6.57
N GLN A 42 -7.06 -6.42 6.40
CA GLN A 42 -7.60 -5.25 7.09
C GLN A 42 -8.12 -4.24 6.07
N ALA A 43 -9.33 -3.74 6.31
CA ALA A 43 -9.96 -2.76 5.43
C ALA A 43 -9.26 -1.40 5.51
N LEU A 44 -8.92 -0.84 4.35
CA LEU A 44 -8.29 0.47 4.22
C LEU A 44 -9.33 1.57 4.07
N ASN A 45 -8.98 2.80 4.48
CA ASN A 45 -9.79 4.00 4.29
C ASN A 45 -11.23 3.91 4.84
N THR A 46 -11.41 3.21 5.97
CA THR A 46 -12.72 3.09 6.63
C THR A 46 -13.06 4.27 7.55
N GLY A 47 -12.07 5.12 7.86
CA GLY A 47 -12.18 6.19 8.86
C GLY A 47 -12.19 5.69 10.31
N LEU A 48 -12.05 4.38 10.54
CA LEU A 48 -11.95 3.80 11.88
C LEU A 48 -10.51 3.89 12.38
N SER A 49 -10.33 4.27 13.65
CA SER A 49 -9.02 4.24 14.33
C SER A 49 -8.50 2.82 14.52
N PHE A 50 -9.40 1.83 14.54
CA PHE A 50 -9.07 0.42 14.64
C PHE A 50 -9.95 -0.40 13.69
N PRO A 51 -9.60 -0.48 12.39
CA PRO A 51 -10.37 -1.24 11.42
C PRO A 51 -10.33 -2.74 11.75
N PRO A 52 -11.45 -3.46 11.57
CA PRO A 52 -11.50 -4.90 11.82
C PRO A 52 -10.57 -5.67 10.86
N VAL A 53 -10.04 -6.77 11.37
CA VAL A 53 -9.26 -7.75 10.61
C VAL A 53 -10.15 -8.97 10.35
N ASN A 54 -10.17 -9.44 9.10
CA ASN A 54 -10.96 -10.60 8.68
C ASN A 54 -10.04 -11.67 8.08
N THR A 55 -10.30 -12.93 8.40
CA THR A 55 -9.64 -14.07 7.76
C THR A 55 -10.47 -14.55 6.57
N VAL A 56 -9.89 -14.55 5.37
CA VAL A 56 -10.59 -14.89 4.11
C VAL A 56 -9.77 -15.87 3.26
N ARG A 57 -10.40 -16.51 2.28
CA ARG A 57 -9.68 -17.41 1.36
C ARG A 57 -8.93 -16.61 0.30
N PHE A 58 -7.79 -17.13 -0.13
CA PHE A 58 -7.02 -16.56 -1.23
C PHE A 58 -7.82 -16.46 -2.52
N ASP A 59 -8.64 -17.47 -2.79
CA ASP A 59 -9.40 -17.54 -4.02
C ASP A 59 -10.37 -16.37 -4.15
N ASP A 60 -10.92 -15.86 -3.04
CA ASP A 60 -11.86 -14.73 -3.02
C ASP A 60 -11.19 -13.38 -3.33
N LEU A 61 -9.86 -13.33 -3.30
CA LEU A 61 -9.08 -12.11 -3.41
C LEU A 61 -8.48 -11.91 -4.81
N GLN A 62 -8.37 -10.65 -5.20
CA GLN A 62 -7.56 -10.20 -6.32
C GLN A 62 -6.61 -9.10 -5.88
N GLU A 63 -5.35 -9.23 -6.26
CA GLU A 63 -4.35 -8.19 -6.08
C GLU A 63 -4.72 -6.98 -6.95
N VAL A 64 -4.48 -5.79 -6.39
CA VAL A 64 -4.76 -4.51 -7.02
C VAL A 64 -3.44 -3.83 -7.31
N GLU A 65 -3.17 -3.60 -8.60
CA GLU A 65 -2.13 -2.68 -9.02
C GLU A 65 -2.54 -1.25 -8.65
N VAL A 66 -1.67 -0.55 -7.95
CA VAL A 66 -1.90 0.85 -7.59
C VAL A 66 -1.33 1.74 -8.70
N ASN A 67 -2.14 2.68 -9.19
CA ASN A 67 -1.71 3.69 -10.15
C ASN A 67 -0.96 4.81 -9.42
N THR A 68 0.36 4.77 -9.46
CA THR A 68 1.20 5.73 -8.73
C THR A 68 1.16 7.14 -9.34
N ASN A 69 0.70 7.30 -10.59
CA ASN A 69 0.54 8.62 -11.20
C ASN A 69 -0.44 9.50 -10.41
N GLU A 70 -1.37 8.90 -9.67
CA GLU A 70 -2.28 9.62 -8.78
C GLU A 70 -1.54 10.32 -7.64
N LEU A 71 -0.28 9.97 -7.37
CA LEU A 71 0.55 10.65 -6.38
C LEU A 71 1.11 11.99 -6.89
N ILE A 72 1.15 12.22 -8.21
CA ILE A 72 1.71 13.46 -8.78
C ILE A 72 0.95 14.68 -8.25
N GLY A 73 1.67 15.67 -7.75
CA GLY A 73 1.11 16.88 -7.17
C GLY A 73 0.69 16.76 -5.70
N HIS A 74 0.66 15.55 -5.13
CA HIS A 74 0.43 15.36 -3.71
C HIS A 74 1.69 15.62 -2.89
N LYS A 75 1.51 16.12 -1.67
CA LYS A 75 2.58 16.28 -0.69
C LYS A 75 2.76 14.96 0.05
N VAL A 76 3.98 14.44 0.07
CA VAL A 76 4.32 13.15 0.67
C VAL A 76 5.66 13.24 1.39
N THR A 77 5.94 12.25 2.23
CA THR A 77 7.27 12.01 2.80
C THR A 77 7.94 10.87 2.05
N ILE A 78 9.24 11.00 1.77
CA ILE A 78 10.06 9.92 1.24
C ILE A 78 11.21 9.57 2.18
N ASN A 79 11.64 8.31 2.15
CA ASN A 79 12.93 7.87 2.67
C ASN A 79 13.97 7.95 1.55
N LYS A 80 15.06 8.69 1.79
CA LYS A 80 16.22 8.71 0.89
C LYS A 80 17.14 7.51 1.13
N SER A 81 18.11 7.33 0.24
CA SER A 81 19.14 6.27 0.36
C SER A 81 20.03 6.41 1.60
N ASP A 82 20.13 7.61 2.17
CA ASP A 82 20.84 7.88 3.43
C ASP A 82 19.96 7.67 4.68
N TYR A 83 18.78 7.06 4.51
CA TYR A 83 17.74 6.83 5.53
C TYR A 83 17.12 8.09 6.15
N SER A 84 17.49 9.29 5.69
CA SER A 84 16.83 10.51 6.13
C SER A 84 15.52 10.74 5.38
N GLN A 85 14.59 11.38 6.07
CA GLN A 85 13.25 11.68 5.58
C GLN A 85 13.15 13.10 5.07
N VAL A 86 12.46 13.28 3.96
CA VAL A 86 12.15 14.60 3.43
C VAL A 86 10.72 14.65 2.91
N GLU A 87 10.05 15.76 3.18
CA GLU A 87 8.69 16.01 2.73
C GLU A 87 8.70 16.95 1.53
N GLY A 88 7.83 16.70 0.56
CA GLY A 88 7.78 17.48 -0.66
C GLY A 88 6.62 17.08 -1.57
N ARG A 89 6.46 17.83 -2.66
CA ARG A 89 5.43 17.57 -3.66
C ARG A 89 5.96 16.61 -4.72
N VAL A 90 5.23 15.55 -5.02
CA VAL A 90 5.62 14.59 -6.06
C VAL A 90 5.57 15.24 -7.44
N ILE A 91 6.67 15.14 -8.18
CA ILE A 91 6.80 15.63 -9.57
C ILE A 91 7.00 14.50 -10.58
N LYS A 92 7.47 13.33 -10.13
CA LYS A 92 7.68 12.16 -10.98
C LYS A 92 7.50 10.87 -10.19
N VAL A 93 7.01 9.84 -10.87
CA VAL A 93 6.96 8.46 -10.37
C VAL A 93 7.81 7.58 -11.28
N SER A 94 8.56 6.64 -10.69
CA SER A 94 9.45 5.76 -11.46
C SER A 94 8.70 4.67 -12.24
N GLU A 95 7.64 4.12 -11.65
CA GLU A 95 6.77 3.12 -12.28
C GLU A 95 5.32 3.49 -12.04
N GLN A 96 4.50 3.48 -13.10
CA GLN A 96 3.11 3.98 -13.06
C GLN A 96 2.10 2.98 -12.50
N LYS A 97 2.41 1.67 -12.57
CA LYS A 97 1.60 0.59 -12.03
C LYS A 97 2.54 -0.38 -11.34
N ILE A 98 2.34 -0.56 -10.03
CA ILE A 98 3.22 -1.37 -9.21
C ILE A 98 2.41 -2.18 -8.19
N GLU A 99 2.88 -3.41 -7.93
CA GLU A 99 2.51 -4.15 -6.72
C GLU A 99 3.15 -3.46 -5.51
N VAL A 100 2.34 -2.77 -4.72
CA VAL A 100 2.83 -2.09 -3.52
C VAL A 100 3.14 -3.12 -2.44
N ASN A 101 4.36 -3.06 -1.92
CA ASN A 101 4.79 -3.79 -0.74
C ASN A 101 4.88 -2.84 0.44
N LEU A 102 4.36 -3.26 1.58
CA LEU A 102 4.37 -2.49 2.82
C LEU A 102 5.18 -3.23 3.88
N SER A 103 6.14 -2.54 4.50
CA SER A 103 6.91 -3.04 5.63
C SER A 103 6.87 -2.07 6.80
N ASN A 104 6.97 -2.60 8.02
CA ASN A 104 7.04 -1.78 9.22
C ASN A 104 8.45 -1.18 9.33
N GLY A 105 8.56 0.15 9.26
CA GLY A 105 9.74 0.91 9.65
C GLY A 105 9.68 1.31 11.12
N VAL A 106 10.76 1.93 11.62
CA VAL A 106 10.88 2.34 13.05
C VAL A 106 9.81 3.36 13.45
N HIS A 107 9.41 4.24 12.52
CA HIS A 107 8.50 5.37 12.78
C HIS A 107 7.28 5.42 11.84
N GLY A 108 7.02 4.37 11.07
CA GLY A 108 5.95 4.38 10.07
C GLY A 108 6.02 3.19 9.11
N VAL A 109 5.37 3.32 7.97
CA VAL A 109 5.27 2.28 6.95
C VAL A 109 6.18 2.64 5.78
N GLU A 110 7.08 1.72 5.45
CA GLU A 110 7.95 1.80 4.29
C GLU A 110 7.29 1.12 3.09
N THR A 111 7.51 1.69 1.91
CA THR A 111 6.97 1.15 0.66
C THR A 111 8.06 0.99 -0.40
N ASN A 112 7.76 0.22 -1.45
CA ASN A 112 8.60 0.10 -2.66
C ASN A 112 8.30 1.17 -3.73
N VAL A 113 7.45 2.16 -3.44
CA VAL A 113 7.04 3.16 -4.44
C VAL A 113 8.11 4.24 -4.56
N TRP A 114 8.86 4.25 -5.66
CA TRP A 114 9.90 5.24 -5.93
C TRP A 114 9.35 6.52 -6.54
N LEU A 115 9.71 7.65 -5.93
CA LEU A 115 9.21 8.98 -6.27
C LEU A 115 10.37 9.98 -6.41
N THR A 116 10.14 10.99 -7.24
CA THR A 116 10.88 12.25 -7.19
C THR A 116 9.94 13.33 -6.64
N ILE A 117 10.39 14.05 -5.62
CA ILE A 117 9.65 15.14 -5.01
C ILE A 117 10.45 16.43 -5.06
N VAL A 118 9.77 17.57 -4.96
CA VAL A 118 10.38 18.87 -4.73
C VAL A 118 10.01 19.35 -3.33
N ASP A 119 11.00 19.73 -2.53
CA ASP A 119 10.77 20.26 -1.17
C ASP A 119 10.33 21.74 -1.19
N ASN A 120 10.17 22.34 0.00
CA ASN A 120 9.74 23.73 0.11
C ASN A 120 10.80 24.75 -0.36
N ASP A 121 12.07 24.35 -0.43
CA ASP A 121 13.19 25.16 -0.92
C ASP A 121 13.37 25.03 -2.43
N GLY A 122 12.57 24.20 -3.10
CA GLY A 122 12.65 23.96 -4.53
C GLY A 122 13.69 22.91 -4.93
N VAL A 123 14.24 22.16 -3.96
CA VAL A 123 15.25 21.13 -4.19
C VAL A 123 14.56 19.80 -4.50
N GLU A 124 15.05 19.12 -5.55
CA GLU A 124 14.58 17.79 -5.92
C GLU A 124 15.22 16.71 -5.06
N HIS A 125 14.40 15.76 -4.61
CA HIS A 125 14.82 14.58 -3.85
C HIS A 125 14.23 13.33 -4.46
N VAL A 126 14.97 12.22 -4.34
CA VAL A 126 14.55 10.91 -4.85
C VAL A 126 14.61 9.88 -3.72
N GLY A 127 13.59 9.04 -3.64
CA GLY A 127 13.47 8.05 -2.58
C GLY A 127 12.19 7.24 -2.67
N THR A 128 11.92 6.44 -1.65
CA THR A 128 10.69 5.64 -1.56
C THR A 128 9.65 6.32 -0.68
N LEU A 129 8.37 6.20 -1.04
CA LEU A 129 7.27 6.73 -0.25
C LEU A 129 7.28 6.14 1.16
N PHE A 130 7.16 7.02 2.16
CA PHE A 130 7.06 6.71 3.56
C PHE A 130 5.75 7.25 4.12
N VAL A 131 4.98 6.40 4.80
CA VAL A 131 3.67 6.76 5.34
C VAL A 131 3.75 6.80 6.87
N ILE A 132 3.46 7.95 7.45
CA ILE A 132 3.30 8.12 8.89
C ILE A 132 1.84 7.80 9.21
N PRO A 133 1.53 6.75 9.99
CA PRO A 133 0.17 6.50 10.45
C PRO A 133 -0.28 7.65 11.35
N ALA A 134 -1.49 8.17 11.07
CA ALA A 134 -2.13 9.22 11.86
C ALA A 134 -2.70 8.69 13.18
#